data_AF-A0A7X8CWA7-F1
#
_entry.id   AF-A0A7X8CWA7-F1
#
_cell.length_a   1.000
_cell.length_b   1.000
_cell.length_c   1.000
_cell.angle_alpha   90.00
_cell.angle_beta   90.00
_cell.angle_gamma   90.00
#
_symmetry.space_group_name_H-M   'P 1'
#
loop_
_entity.id
_entity.type
_entity.pdbx_description
1 polymer ?
#
loop_
_entity_poly.entity_id
_entity_poly.type
_entity_poly.pdbx_seq_one_letter_code
_entity_poly.pdbx_strand_id
1 'polypeptide(L)'
;MRADSMVSRLRAIVPAVLVSISMISCVSIAEAGSGIAAATGVITTEQASSITKVAGAVEKTFEDITPEQEYYIGRSVGAQVLTTARPYDNAAASRYLNLLGQSLALFSTRPETFGGYHFLVLDSDSINAFAAPGGLVFVTRGMLRLCSTE
;
A
#
# COMPACT_ATOMS: atom_id res chain seq x y z
N MET A 1 57.24 -16.28 2.84
CA MET A 1 56.21 -16.65 3.84
C MET A 1 55.24 -15.52 4.23
N ARG A 2 55.56 -14.22 4.14
CA ARG A 2 54.60 -13.13 4.47
C ARG A 2 53.63 -12.75 3.32
N ALA A 3 53.98 -13.01 2.06
CA ALA A 3 53.14 -12.66 0.91
C ALA A 3 51.97 -13.65 0.71
N ASP A 4 52.19 -14.94 0.96
CA ASP A 4 51.19 -15.99 0.75
C ASP A 4 49.99 -15.87 1.71
N SER A 5 50.21 -15.39 2.94
CA SER A 5 49.13 -15.18 3.91
C SER A 5 48.23 -14.01 3.55
N MET A 6 48.77 -12.99 2.87
CA MET A 6 48.00 -11.83 2.41
C MET A 6 47.14 -12.16 1.20
N VAL A 7 47.69 -12.93 0.25
CA VAL A 7 46.96 -13.41 -0.95
C VAL A 7 45.85 -14.40 -0.57
N SER A 8 46.10 -15.26 0.42
CA SER A 8 45.11 -16.19 0.97
C SER A 8 43.94 -15.45 1.66
N ARG A 9 44.24 -14.41 2.45
CA ARG A 9 43.23 -13.55 3.07
C ARG A 9 42.41 -12.79 2.03
N LEU A 10 43.05 -12.26 0.99
CA LEU A 10 42.36 -11.56 -0.09
C LEU A 10 41.40 -12.48 -0.85
N ARG A 11 41.81 -13.73 -1.12
CA ARG A 11 40.97 -14.75 -1.77
C ARG A 11 39.75 -15.17 -0.95
N ALA A 12 39.82 -15.10 0.38
CA ALA A 12 38.68 -15.40 1.26
C ALA A 12 37.69 -14.22 1.39
N ILE A 13 38.19 -12.99 1.27
CA ILE A 13 37.37 -11.77 1.42
C ILE A 13 36.54 -11.49 0.16
N VAL A 14 37.11 -11.70 -1.03
CA VAL A 14 36.42 -11.44 -2.32
C VAL A 14 35.07 -12.15 -2.47
N PRO A 15 34.93 -13.48 -2.24
CA PRO A 15 33.64 -14.14 -2.32
C PRO A 15 32.66 -13.69 -1.22
N ALA A 16 33.14 -13.37 -0.02
CA ALA A 16 32.30 -12.86 1.07
C ALA A 16 31.71 -11.47 0.75
N VAL A 17 32.48 -10.61 0.09
CA VAL A 17 32.02 -9.30 -0.39
C VAL A 17 31.04 -9.44 -1.56
N LEU A 18 31.29 -10.35 -2.51
CA LEU A 18 30.37 -10.62 -3.62
C LEU A 18 29.02 -11.18 -3.15
N VAL A 19 29.00 -12.06 -2.15
CA VAL A 19 27.76 -12.63 -1.59
C VAL A 19 26.96 -11.58 -0.81
N SER A 20 27.63 -10.66 -0.11
CA SER A 20 26.95 -9.58 0.61
C SER A 20 26.36 -8.51 -0.33
N ILE A 21 26.98 -8.27 -1.49
CA ILE A 21 26.41 -7.40 -2.54
C ILE A 21 25.11 -7.99 -3.13
N SER A 22 24.98 -9.32 -3.17
CA SER A 22 23.80 -9.99 -3.74
C SER A 22 22.51 -9.84 -2.90
N MET A 23 22.61 -9.41 -1.64
CA MET A 23 21.46 -9.17 -0.76
C MET A 23 21.04 -7.69 -0.70
N ILE A 24 21.71 -6.84 -1.48
CA ILE A 24 21.39 -5.42 -1.59
C ILE A 24 20.37 -5.27 -2.72
N SER A 25 19.27 -4.56 -2.46
CA SER A 25 18.27 -4.30 -3.50
C SER A 25 18.93 -3.57 -4.68
N CYS A 26 18.53 -3.92 -5.91
CA CYS A 26 19.09 -3.31 -7.13
C CYS A 26 18.94 -1.79 -7.16
N VAL A 27 17.96 -1.23 -6.43
CA VAL A 27 17.73 0.22 -6.30
C VAL A 27 18.88 0.90 -5.58
N SER A 28 19.33 0.37 -4.44
CA SER A 28 20.44 0.97 -3.68
C SER A 28 21.77 0.93 -4.45
N ILE A 29 21.95 -0.08 -5.31
CA ILE A 29 23.12 -0.20 -6.20
C ILE A 29 23.07 0.89 -7.28
N ALA A 30 21.89 1.17 -7.85
CA ALA A 30 21.73 2.20 -8.87
C ALA A 30 22.03 3.61 -8.33
N GLU A 31 21.59 3.92 -7.11
CA GLU A 31 21.88 5.20 -6.46
C GLU A 31 23.38 5.36 -6.16
N ALA A 32 23.98 4.41 -5.44
CA ALA A 32 25.39 4.48 -5.08
C ALA A 32 26.31 4.44 -6.32
N GLY A 33 25.94 3.63 -7.33
CA GLY A 33 26.70 3.49 -8.58
C GLY A 33 26.64 4.73 -9.46
N SER A 34 25.51 5.45 -9.48
CA SER A 34 25.34 6.64 -10.32
C SER A 34 26.28 7.78 -9.93
N GLY A 35 26.51 8.01 -8.63
CA GLY A 35 27.45 9.03 -8.15
C GLY A 35 28.90 8.71 -8.52
N ILE A 36 29.27 7.44 -8.47
CA ILE A 36 30.62 6.95 -8.85
C ILE A 36 30.81 7.04 -10.37
N ALA A 37 29.81 6.64 -11.15
CA ALA A 37 29.83 6.72 -12.61
C ALA A 37 29.91 8.17 -13.10
N ALA A 38 29.27 9.11 -12.39
CA ALA A 38 29.39 10.54 -12.68
C ALA A 38 30.79 11.08 -12.33
N ALA A 39 31.32 10.71 -11.16
CA ALA A 39 32.66 11.12 -10.72
C ALA A 39 33.79 10.58 -11.62
N THR A 40 33.58 9.43 -12.27
CA THR A 40 34.53 8.83 -13.23
C THR A 40 34.32 9.30 -14.67
N GLY A 41 33.32 10.16 -14.93
CA GLY A 41 33.03 10.72 -16.25
C GLY A 41 32.37 9.74 -17.23
N VAL A 42 31.93 8.57 -16.76
CA VAL A 42 31.23 7.56 -17.57
C VAL A 42 29.81 8.02 -17.92
N ILE A 43 29.19 8.79 -17.03
CA ILE A 43 27.90 9.44 -17.26
C ILE A 43 27.95 10.91 -16.84
N THR A 44 27.01 11.71 -17.35
CA THR A 44 26.86 13.11 -16.94
C THR A 44 26.19 13.22 -15.57
N THR A 45 26.39 14.36 -14.90
CA THR A 45 25.73 14.67 -13.62
C THR A 45 24.21 14.78 -13.76
N GLU A 46 23.69 15.25 -14.91
CA GLU A 46 22.25 15.25 -15.19
C GLU A 46 21.67 13.83 -15.34
N GLN A 47 22.38 12.93 -16.00
CA GLN A 47 21.97 11.52 -16.12
C GLN A 47 21.97 10.83 -14.76
N ALA A 48 22.98 11.06 -13.93
CA ALA A 48 23.03 10.54 -12.56
C ALA A 48 21.84 11.02 -11.72
N SER A 49 21.54 12.33 -11.75
CA SER A 49 20.38 12.89 -11.04
C SER A 49 19.05 12.31 -11.52
N SER A 50 18.92 12.07 -12.82
CA SER A 50 17.71 11.46 -13.40
C SER A 50 17.55 10.01 -12.96
N ILE A 51 18.64 9.23 -12.91
CA ILE A 51 18.64 7.85 -12.42
C ILE A 51 18.24 7.81 -10.95
N THR A 52 18.79 8.69 -10.10
CA THR A 52 18.41 8.78 -8.68
C THR A 52 16.93 9.11 -8.50
N LYS A 53 16.38 10.06 -9.27
CA LYS A 53 14.94 10.39 -9.23
C LYS A 53 14.06 9.20 -9.60
N VAL A 54 14.41 8.49 -10.67
CA VAL A 54 13.66 7.30 -11.11
C VAL A 54 13.76 6.19 -10.07
N ALA A 55 14.96 5.94 -9.52
CA ALA A 55 15.17 4.96 -8.47
C ALA A 55 14.31 5.24 -7.23
N GLY A 56 14.32 6.47 -6.72
CA GLY A 56 13.48 6.85 -5.58
C GLY A 56 11.97 6.82 -5.86
N ALA A 57 11.54 7.08 -7.10
CA ALA A 57 10.13 6.92 -7.49
C ALA A 57 9.70 5.44 -7.55
N VAL A 58 10.59 4.57 -8.04
CA VAL A 58 10.37 3.13 -8.07
C VAL A 58 10.30 2.58 -6.63
N GLU A 59 11.21 3.01 -5.75
CA GLU A 59 11.20 2.62 -4.33
C GLU A 59 9.88 3.00 -3.64
N LYS A 60 9.39 4.23 -3.85
CA LYS A 60 8.08 4.67 -3.33
C LYS A 60 6.90 3.85 -3.85
N THR A 61 7.02 3.21 -5.00
CA THR A 61 5.97 2.34 -5.55
C THR A 61 5.91 0.99 -4.82
N PHE A 62 7.00 0.60 -4.17
CA PHE A 62 7.09 -0.61 -3.34
C PHE A 62 6.93 -0.32 -1.85
N GLU A 63 6.73 0.95 -1.46
CA GLU A 63 6.47 1.34 -0.09
C GLU A 63 5.02 0.96 0.29
N ASP A 64 4.84 0.30 1.43
CA ASP A 64 3.52 -0.09 1.90
C ASP A 64 2.65 1.15 2.14
N ILE A 65 1.40 1.12 1.66
CA ILE A 65 0.42 2.19 1.94
C ILE A 65 0.18 2.23 3.45
N THR A 66 0.50 3.36 4.08
CA THR A 66 0.24 3.57 5.51
C THR A 66 -1.27 3.52 5.81
N PRO A 67 -1.69 3.12 7.03
CA PRO A 67 -3.11 3.11 7.40
C PRO A 67 -3.83 4.46 7.19
N GLU A 68 -3.13 5.56 7.40
CA GLU A 68 -3.59 6.93 7.14
C GLU A 68 -3.84 7.16 5.65
N GLN A 69 -2.86 6.82 4.80
CA GLN A 69 -3.00 6.94 3.35
C GLN A 69 -4.11 6.04 2.82
N GLU A 70 -4.21 4.81 3.33
CA GLU A 70 -5.29 3.86 3.01
C GLU A 70 -6.66 4.50 3.28
N TYR A 71 -6.82 5.15 4.45
CA TYR A 71 -8.05 5.85 4.81
C TYR A 71 -8.40 7.00 3.85
N TYR A 72 -7.43 7.85 3.48
CA TYR A 72 -7.69 8.96 2.56
C TYR A 72 -7.97 8.52 1.12
N ILE A 73 -7.32 7.44 0.67
CA ILE A 73 -7.65 6.77 -0.60
C ILE A 73 -9.11 6.26 -0.52
N GLY A 74 -9.46 5.59 0.58
CA GLY A 74 -10.81 5.10 0.85
C GLY A 74 -11.88 6.20 0.81
N ARG A 75 -11.62 7.34 1.44
CA ARG A 75 -12.49 8.52 1.41
C ARG A 75 -12.70 9.04 -0.01
N SER A 76 -11.65 9.06 -0.82
CA SER A 76 -11.72 9.50 -2.23
C SER A 76 -12.56 8.55 -3.07
N VAL A 77 -12.36 7.24 -2.89
CA VAL A 77 -13.18 6.19 -3.54
C VAL A 77 -14.65 6.30 -3.10
N GLY A 78 -14.90 6.46 -1.80
CA GLY A 78 -16.24 6.64 -1.26
C GLY A 78 -16.94 7.89 -1.82
N ALA A 79 -16.23 9.00 -1.95
CA ALA A 79 -16.77 10.20 -2.59
C ALA A 79 -17.16 9.94 -4.05
N GLN A 80 -16.34 9.20 -4.81
CA GLN A 80 -16.66 8.81 -6.18
C GLN A 80 -17.90 7.92 -6.26
N VAL A 81 -18.07 6.97 -5.34
CA VAL A 81 -19.28 6.13 -5.25
C VAL A 81 -20.53 6.98 -5.04
N LEU A 82 -20.44 8.01 -4.19
CA LEU A 82 -21.56 8.89 -3.89
C LEU A 82 -21.96 9.81 -5.06
N THR A 83 -21.13 9.91 -6.10
CA THR A 83 -21.53 10.60 -7.34
C THR A 83 -22.51 9.79 -8.17
N THR A 84 -22.50 8.46 -8.05
CA THR A 84 -23.33 7.55 -8.87
C THR A 84 -24.49 6.95 -8.09
N ALA A 85 -24.37 6.81 -6.77
CA ALA A 85 -25.40 6.27 -5.90
C ALA A 85 -25.63 7.17 -4.69
N ARG A 86 -26.90 7.53 -4.44
CA ARG A 86 -27.25 8.39 -3.30
C ARG A 86 -27.27 7.58 -2.01
N PRO A 87 -26.93 8.18 -0.85
CA PRO A 87 -27.25 7.60 0.43
C PRO A 87 -28.76 7.33 0.55
N TYR A 88 -29.13 6.22 1.16
CA TYR A 88 -30.52 5.91 1.46
C TYR A 88 -30.98 6.73 2.67
N ASP A 89 -32.02 7.55 2.49
CA ASP A 89 -32.57 8.42 3.53
C ASP A 89 -33.43 7.63 4.52
N ASN A 90 -32.75 6.83 5.34
CA ASN A 90 -33.39 6.03 6.38
C ASN A 90 -32.44 5.86 7.57
N ALA A 91 -32.55 6.77 8.54
CA ALA A 91 -31.70 6.77 9.73
C ALA A 91 -31.78 5.47 10.55
N ALA A 92 -32.93 4.78 10.56
CA ALA A 92 -33.08 3.51 11.27
C ALA A 92 -32.25 2.40 10.61
N ALA A 93 -32.32 2.27 9.28
CA ALA A 93 -31.53 1.32 8.52
C ALA A 93 -30.02 1.62 8.65
N SER A 94 -29.62 2.89 8.52
CA SER A 94 -28.22 3.30 8.67
C SER A 94 -27.68 2.99 10.07
N ARG A 95 -28.44 3.30 11.12
CA ARG A 95 -28.05 3.01 12.51
C ARG A 95 -27.91 1.52 12.75
N TYR A 96 -28.89 0.73 12.31
CA TYR A 96 -28.86 -0.72 12.46
C TYR A 96 -27.66 -1.34 11.74
N LEU A 97 -27.43 -0.97 10.48
CA LEU A 97 -26.29 -1.48 9.71
C LEU A 97 -24.95 -1.11 10.36
N ASN A 98 -24.82 0.10 10.90
CA ASN A 98 -23.60 0.49 11.62
C ASN A 98 -23.41 -0.32 12.91
N LEU A 99 -24.46 -0.54 13.69
CA LEU A 99 -24.38 -1.36 14.90
C LEU A 99 -23.95 -2.80 14.57
N LEU A 100 -24.61 -3.41 13.59
CA LEU A 100 -24.30 -4.77 13.15
C LEU A 100 -22.87 -4.86 12.61
N GLY A 101 -22.53 -3.98 11.67
CA GLY A 101 -21.22 -3.98 11.02
C GLY A 101 -20.07 -3.74 11.99
N GLN A 102 -20.22 -2.80 12.94
CA GLN A 102 -19.20 -2.59 13.99
C GLN A 102 -19.08 -3.79 14.91
N SER A 103 -20.20 -4.42 15.29
CA SER A 103 -20.19 -5.63 16.12
C SER A 103 -19.45 -6.77 15.43
N LEU A 104 -19.68 -6.96 14.13
CA LEU A 104 -18.99 -7.98 13.32
C LEU A 104 -17.49 -7.66 13.16
N ALA A 105 -17.14 -6.38 12.95
CA ALA A 105 -15.75 -5.95 12.79
C ALA A 105 -14.88 -6.32 13.99
N LEU A 106 -15.40 -6.22 15.21
CA LEU A 106 -14.69 -6.57 16.45
C LEU A 106 -14.19 -8.03 16.50
N PHE A 107 -14.82 -8.94 15.75
CA PHE A 107 -14.45 -10.35 15.67
C PHE A 107 -13.67 -10.69 14.39
N SER A 108 -13.30 -9.69 13.59
CA SER A 108 -12.49 -9.89 12.38
C SER A 108 -11.00 -9.97 12.70
N THR A 109 -10.18 -10.29 11.68
CA THR A 109 -8.72 -10.27 11.78
C THR A 109 -8.15 -8.84 11.90
N ARG A 110 -8.94 -7.81 11.62
CA ARG A 110 -8.56 -6.40 11.71
C ARG A 110 -9.70 -5.62 12.40
N PRO A 111 -9.82 -5.70 13.74
CA PRO A 111 -10.94 -5.09 14.46
C PRO A 111 -10.95 -3.56 14.43
N GLU A 112 -9.82 -2.94 14.15
CA GLU A 112 -9.66 -1.49 14.08
C GLU A 112 -8.94 -1.06 12.80
N THR A 113 -9.37 0.07 12.23
CA THR A 113 -8.72 0.78 11.12
C THR A 113 -8.43 2.22 11.56
N PHE A 114 -7.52 2.92 10.88
CA PHE A 114 -7.13 4.29 11.23
C PHE A 114 -8.34 5.24 11.41
N GLY A 115 -9.33 5.15 10.53
CA GLY A 115 -10.55 5.96 10.59
C GLY A 115 -11.77 5.27 11.19
N GLY A 116 -11.63 4.01 11.64
CA GLY A 116 -12.75 3.14 12.02
C GLY A 116 -13.58 2.62 10.84
N TYR A 117 -14.43 1.63 11.12
CA TYR A 117 -15.39 1.11 10.14
C TYR A 117 -16.63 2.01 10.03
N HIS A 118 -17.05 2.28 8.79
CA HIS A 118 -18.23 3.08 8.48
C HIS A 118 -19.10 2.34 7.48
N PHE A 119 -20.37 2.13 7.82
CA PHE A 119 -21.30 1.42 6.95
C PHE A 119 -22.36 2.39 6.41
N LEU A 120 -22.59 2.36 5.10
CA LEU A 120 -23.57 3.22 4.45
C LEU A 120 -24.53 2.41 3.57
N VAL A 121 -25.82 2.68 3.73
CA VAL A 121 -26.84 2.15 2.83
C VAL A 121 -26.97 3.07 1.62
N LEU A 122 -26.91 2.51 0.42
CA LEU A 122 -27.11 3.22 -0.85
C LEU A 122 -28.53 3.00 -1.36
N ASP A 123 -29.17 4.06 -1.84
CA ASP A 123 -30.48 4.01 -2.48
C ASP A 123 -30.36 3.49 -3.92
N SER A 124 -30.28 2.18 -4.03
CA SER A 124 -30.28 1.45 -5.30
C SER A 124 -31.01 0.13 -5.14
N ASP A 125 -31.82 -0.23 -6.13
CA ASP A 125 -32.50 -1.52 -6.21
C ASP A 125 -31.56 -2.66 -6.67
N SER A 126 -30.36 -2.33 -7.16
CA SER A 126 -29.33 -3.33 -7.48
C SER A 126 -29.00 -4.17 -6.25
N ILE A 127 -28.72 -5.46 -6.42
CA ILE A 127 -28.28 -6.34 -5.34
C ILE A 127 -26.75 -6.32 -5.31
N ASN A 128 -26.17 -5.49 -4.43
CA ASN A 128 -24.71 -5.35 -4.33
C ASN A 128 -24.24 -4.88 -2.94
N ALA A 129 -23.00 -5.21 -2.59
CA ALA A 129 -22.27 -4.67 -1.45
C ALA A 129 -20.77 -4.67 -1.76
N PHE A 130 -20.06 -3.62 -1.36
CA PHE A 130 -18.63 -3.47 -1.62
C PHE A 130 -17.96 -2.59 -0.57
N ALA A 131 -16.64 -2.66 -0.48
CA ALA A 131 -15.85 -1.87 0.46
C ALA A 131 -14.81 -1.03 -0.28
N ALA A 132 -14.59 0.19 0.19
CA ALA A 132 -13.44 1.01 -0.12
C ALA A 132 -12.36 0.83 0.96
N PRO A 133 -11.08 1.13 0.64
CA PRO A 133 -9.98 1.07 1.60
C PRO A 133 -10.26 1.81 2.91
N GLY A 134 -9.60 1.41 4.00
CA GLY A 134 -9.74 2.09 5.30
C GLY A 134 -11.04 1.85 6.06
N GLY A 135 -11.88 0.90 5.61
CA GLY A 135 -13.06 0.43 6.37
C GLY A 135 -14.39 1.09 5.99
N LEU A 136 -14.50 1.72 4.81
CA LEU A 136 -15.76 2.27 4.32
C LEU A 136 -16.52 1.19 3.54
N VAL A 137 -17.69 0.77 4.04
CA VAL A 137 -18.49 -0.31 3.47
C VAL A 137 -19.83 0.23 2.98
N PHE A 138 -20.21 -0.15 1.76
CA PHE A 138 -21.42 0.29 1.10
C PHE A 138 -22.33 -0.89 0.81
N VAL A 139 -23.58 -0.80 1.22
CA VAL A 139 -24.59 -1.85 1.03
C VAL A 139 -25.80 -1.24 0.33
N THR A 140 -26.28 -1.86 -0.73
CA THR A 140 -27.44 -1.33 -1.47
C THR A 140 -28.77 -1.71 -0.80
N ARG A 141 -29.80 -0.87 -0.94
CA ARG A 141 -31.17 -1.19 -0.53
C ARG A 141 -31.68 -2.49 -1.16
N GLY A 142 -31.29 -2.78 -2.40
CA GLY A 142 -31.57 -4.04 -3.09
C GLY A 142 -31.00 -5.26 -2.35
N MET A 143 -29.75 -5.18 -1.89
CA MET A 143 -29.13 -6.24 -1.07
C MET A 143 -29.91 -6.47 0.23
N LEU A 144 -30.25 -5.40 0.97
CA LEU A 144 -30.97 -5.53 2.24
C LEU A 144 -32.34 -6.21 2.10
N ARG A 145 -33.06 -5.96 0.99
CA ARG A 145 -34.36 -6.59 0.75
C ARG A 145 -34.27 -8.09 0.45
N LEU A 146 -33.10 -8.58 0.03
CA LEU A 146 -32.88 -10.01 -0.23
C LEU A 146 -32.68 -10.79 1.08
N CYS A 147 -32.20 -10.13 2.13
CA CYS A 147 -32.00 -10.73 3.44
C CYS A 147 -33.35 -10.91 4.16
N SER A 148 -33.83 -12.15 4.25
CA SER A 148 -35.06 -12.47 4.99
C SER A 148 -34.86 -12.59 6.50
N THR A 149 -33.62 -12.80 6.94
CA THR A 149 -33.19 -12.89 8.34
C THR A 149 -31.88 -12.14 8.54
N GLU A 150 -31.53 -11.90 9.80
CA GLU A 150 -30.12 -11.68 10.20
C GLU A 150 -29.23 -12.87 9.85
#